data_AF-A0A060CR55-F1
#
_entry.id   AF-A0A060CR55-F1
#
_cell.length_a   1.000
_cell.length_b   1.000
_cell.length_c   1.000
_cell.angle_alpha   90.00
_cell.angle_beta   90.00
_cell.angle_gamma   90.00
#
_symmetry.space_group_name_H-M   'P 1'
#
loop_
_entity.id
_entity.type
_entity.pdbx_description
1 polymer ?
#
loop_
_entity_poly.entity_id
_entity_poly.type
_entity_poly.pdbx_seq_one_letter_code
_entity_poly.pdbx_strand_id
1 'polypeptide(L)'
;MAEDNLFNGSVNYAFNDTIKDYFLNKKATVGSLIEAVNTQLVRYYKQKNQGMLLMLDTPNTPRILSECKDDKKLMRAMLAYLFMQTGSPVLLYGTELG
;
A
#
# COMPACT_ATOMS: atom_id res chain seq x y z
N MET A 1 2.69 19.94 9.17
CA MET A 1 4.16 20.15 9.11
C MET A 1 4.88 19.98 10.45
N ALA A 2 4.27 20.21 11.61
CA ALA A 2 4.92 19.94 12.92
C ALA A 2 4.85 18.46 13.37
N GLU A 3 3.79 17.72 12.99
CA GLU A 3 3.62 16.30 13.34
C GLU A 3 4.57 15.35 12.58
N ASP A 4 5.13 15.82 11.45
CA ASP A 4 5.87 14.97 10.53
C ASP A 4 7.26 14.53 11.03
N ASN A 5 7.78 15.16 12.07
CA ASN A 5 9.09 14.82 12.65
C ASN A 5 8.99 14.01 13.95
N LEU A 6 7.78 13.72 14.44
CA LEU A 6 7.61 13.01 15.70
C LEU A 6 7.76 11.48 15.53
N PHE A 7 7.41 10.96 14.36
CA PHE A 7 7.39 9.53 14.07
C PHE A 7 8.36 9.18 12.93
N ASN A 8 8.99 8.00 13.03
CA ASN A 8 9.87 7.48 11.96
C ASN A 8 9.10 7.06 10.69
N GLY A 9 7.78 6.93 10.79
CA GLY A 9 6.87 6.65 9.69
C GLY A 9 5.43 6.58 10.19
N SER A 10 4.48 6.49 9.26
CA SER A 10 3.06 6.30 9.54
C SER A 10 2.45 5.32 8.53
N VAL A 11 1.21 4.89 8.77
CA VAL A 11 0.48 4.07 7.80
C VAL A 11 0.14 4.91 6.57
N ASN A 12 0.56 4.42 5.41
CA ASN A 12 0.44 5.14 4.15
C ASN A 12 -0.90 4.87 3.44
N TYR A 13 -2.01 5.30 4.04
CA TYR A 13 -3.35 5.03 3.53
C TYR A 13 -3.56 5.52 2.08
N ALA A 14 -3.15 6.74 1.76
CA ALA A 14 -3.31 7.30 0.41
C ALA A 14 -2.63 6.43 -0.67
N PHE A 15 -1.46 5.87 -0.36
CA PHE A 15 -0.76 4.95 -1.24
C PHE A 15 -1.47 3.61 -1.36
N ASN A 16 -1.86 3.03 -0.22
CA ASN A 16 -2.55 1.74 -0.17
C ASN A 16 -3.88 1.80 -0.94
N ASP A 17 -4.64 2.89 -0.79
CA ASP A 17 -5.90 3.12 -1.49
C ASP A 17 -5.69 3.26 -2.99
N THR A 18 -4.61 3.93 -3.43
CA THR A 18 -4.30 4.03 -4.86
C THR A 18 -3.96 2.67 -5.49
N ILE A 19 -3.24 1.81 -4.76
CA ILE A 19 -2.99 0.42 -5.21
C ILE A 19 -4.32 -0.30 -5.39
N LYS A 20 -5.22 -0.23 -4.41
CA LYS A 20 -6.54 -0.86 -4.49
C LYS A 20 -7.38 -0.29 -5.61
N ASP A 21 -7.34 1.02 -5.83
CA ASP A 21 -8.09 1.67 -6.90
C ASP A 21 -7.62 1.25 -8.30
N TYR A 22 -6.34 0.98 -8.47
CA TYR A 22 -5.79 0.45 -9.71
C TYR A 22 -6.10 -1.05 -9.89
N PHE A 23 -5.75 -1.89 -8.93
CA PHE A 23 -5.85 -3.35 -9.08
C PHE A 23 -7.28 -3.91 -8.89
N LEU A 24 -8.03 -3.38 -7.92
CA LEU A 24 -9.36 -3.92 -7.54
C LEU A 24 -10.49 -3.13 -8.18
N ASN A 25 -10.52 -1.82 -7.91
CA ASN A 25 -11.69 -1.00 -8.23
C ASN A 25 -11.72 -0.57 -9.71
N LYS A 26 -10.58 -0.70 -10.41
CA LYS A 26 -10.37 -0.23 -11.80
C LYS A 26 -10.79 1.24 -11.97
N LYS A 27 -10.57 2.04 -10.92
CA LYS A 27 -10.87 3.48 -10.86
C LYS A 27 -9.65 4.33 -11.21
N ALA A 28 -8.45 3.79 -11.05
CA ALA A 28 -7.20 4.46 -11.38
C ALA A 28 -6.60 3.92 -12.69
N THR A 29 -5.95 4.81 -13.44
CA THR A 29 -5.12 4.42 -14.59
C THR A 29 -3.70 4.10 -14.13
N VAL A 30 -2.89 3.48 -15.01
CA VAL A 30 -1.45 3.31 -14.77
C VAL A 30 -0.76 4.66 -14.53
N GLY A 31 -1.16 5.71 -15.26
CA GLY A 31 -0.62 7.06 -15.08
C GLY A 31 -0.90 7.61 -13.68
N SER A 32 -2.12 7.43 -13.19
CA SER A 32 -2.52 7.83 -11.83
C SER A 32 -1.75 7.08 -10.75
N LEU A 33 -1.48 5.78 -10.95
CA LEU A 33 -0.66 4.98 -10.04
C LEU A 33 0.79 5.51 -9.99
N ILE A 34 1.39 5.78 -11.15
CA ILE A 34 2.75 6.34 -11.26
C ILE A 34 2.82 7.72 -10.58
N GLU A 35 1.84 8.58 -10.83
CA GLU A 35 1.76 9.91 -10.21
C GLU A 35 1.67 9.82 -8.69
N ALA A 36 0.84 8.93 -8.15
CA ALA A 36 0.70 8.75 -6.70
C ALA A 36 1.99 8.23 -6.05
N VAL A 37 2.66 7.26 -6.68
CA VAL A 37 3.96 6.74 -6.22
C VAL A 37 4.99 7.87 -6.16
N ASN A 38 5.12 8.64 -7.24
CA ASN A 38 6.08 9.73 -7.33
C ASN A 38 5.77 10.85 -6.33
N THR A 39 4.50 11.22 -6.21
CA THR A 39 4.03 12.24 -5.26
C THR A 39 4.36 11.84 -3.83
N GLN A 40 4.21 10.56 -3.48
CA GLN A 40 4.56 10.05 -2.17
C GLN A 40 6.07 10.14 -1.92
N LEU A 41 6.89 9.75 -2.90
CA LEU A 41 8.35 9.76 -2.77
C LEU A 41 8.91 11.17 -2.59
N VAL A 42 8.34 12.19 -3.23
CA VAL A 42 8.80 13.59 -3.09
C VAL A 42 8.23 14.29 -1.86
N ARG A 43 7.17 13.74 -1.22
CA ARG A 43 6.52 14.36 -0.06
C ARG A 43 7.38 14.34 1.20
N TYR A 44 8.17 13.29 1.40
CA TYR A 44 8.97 13.13 2.61
C TYR A 44 10.44 12.87 2.30
N TYR A 45 11.31 13.14 3.28
CA TYR A 45 12.71 12.75 3.20
C TYR A 45 12.86 11.24 3.02
N LYS A 46 13.94 10.82 2.36
CA LYS A 46 14.22 9.41 2.03
C LYS A 46 14.10 8.48 3.25
N GLN A 47 14.63 8.88 4.39
CA GLN A 47 14.61 8.10 5.64
C GLN A 47 13.17 7.88 6.14
N LYS A 48 12.33 8.92 6.03
CA LYS A 48 10.92 8.82 6.41
C LYS A 48 10.14 7.95 5.44
N ASN A 49 10.39 8.06 4.13
CA ASN A 49 9.78 7.19 3.13
C ASN A 49 10.09 5.70 3.40
N GLN A 50 11.30 5.38 3.84
CA GLN A 50 11.68 4.01 4.21
C GLN A 50 10.92 3.48 5.44
N GLY A 51 10.52 4.36 6.36
CA GLY A 51 9.75 4.00 7.55
C GLY A 51 8.23 3.96 7.34
N MET A 52 7.71 4.38 6.19
CA MET A 52 6.27 4.38 5.92
C MET A 52 5.72 2.95 5.89
N LEU A 53 4.64 2.68 6.63
CA LEU A 53 4.02 1.35 6.68
C LEU A 53 3.06 1.17 5.51
N LEU A 54 3.28 0.13 4.71
CA LEU A 54 2.49 -0.20 3.52
C LEU A 54 1.66 -1.46 3.82
N MET A 55 0.34 -1.39 3.71
CA MET A 55 -0.53 -2.52 4.07
C MET A 55 -1.80 -2.55 3.21
N LEU A 56 -2.22 -3.74 2.78
CA LEU A 56 -3.41 -3.90 1.95
C LEU A 56 -4.66 -4.24 2.76
N ASP A 57 -4.51 -4.71 3.99
CA ASP A 57 -5.61 -4.94 4.92
C ASP A 57 -5.14 -4.76 6.37
N THR A 58 -6.11 -4.64 7.27
CA THR A 58 -5.93 -4.43 8.71
C THR A 58 -6.98 -5.25 9.46
N PRO A 59 -6.85 -5.43 10.79
CA PRO A 59 -7.91 -6.06 11.60
C PRO A 59 -9.29 -5.39 11.48
N ASN A 60 -9.33 -4.14 11.00
CA ASN A 60 -10.54 -3.32 10.90
C ASN A 60 -11.04 -3.16 9.46
N THR A 61 -10.43 -3.83 8.47
CA THR A 61 -10.86 -3.80 7.06
C THR A 61 -11.18 -5.21 6.58
N PRO A 62 -11.92 -5.35 5.46
CA PRO A 62 -12.02 -6.64 4.78
C PRO A 62 -10.63 -7.20 4.46
N ARG A 63 -10.53 -8.54 4.42
CA ARG A 63 -9.30 -9.24 4.04
C ARG A 63 -8.98 -8.99 2.57
N ILE A 64 -7.71 -8.84 2.24
CA ILE A 64 -7.30 -8.54 0.86
C ILE A 64 -7.72 -9.65 -0.12
N LEU A 65 -7.69 -10.93 0.28
CA LEU A 65 -8.19 -12.03 -0.56
C LEU A 65 -9.70 -11.88 -0.84
N SER A 66 -10.49 -11.50 0.18
CA SER A 66 -11.93 -11.28 0.02
C SER A 66 -12.21 -10.08 -0.91
N GLU A 67 -11.43 -9.01 -0.81
CA GLU A 67 -11.50 -7.89 -1.75
C GLU A 67 -11.10 -8.30 -3.18
N CYS A 68 -10.16 -9.24 -3.31
CA CYS A 68 -9.79 -9.86 -4.59
C CYS A 68 -10.82 -10.88 -5.11
N LYS A 69 -11.97 -11.06 -4.44
CA LYS A 69 -12.98 -12.07 -4.79
C LYS A 69 -12.39 -13.48 -4.90
N ASP A 70 -11.54 -13.84 -3.94
CA ASP A 70 -10.82 -15.11 -3.86
C ASP A 70 -9.82 -15.36 -5.02
N ASP A 71 -9.50 -14.34 -5.82
CA ASP A 71 -8.44 -14.39 -6.83
C ASP A 71 -7.05 -14.29 -6.18
N LYS A 72 -6.49 -15.45 -5.85
CA LYS A 72 -5.13 -15.57 -5.30
C LYS A 72 -4.05 -15.05 -6.24
N LYS A 73 -4.25 -15.07 -7.56
CA LYS A 73 -3.25 -14.54 -8.50
C LYS A 73 -3.22 -13.03 -8.43
N LEU A 74 -4.38 -12.39 -8.39
CA LEU A 74 -4.50 -10.94 -8.20
C LEU A 74 -3.92 -10.52 -6.86
N MET A 75 -4.28 -11.19 -5.76
CA MET A 75 -3.74 -10.89 -4.44
C MET A 75 -2.20 -10.97 -4.43
N ARG A 76 -1.62 -12.04 -5.00
CA ARG A 76 -0.16 -12.19 -5.10
C ARG A 76 0.49 -11.09 -5.94
N ALA A 77 -0.14 -10.65 -7.02
CA ALA A 77 0.36 -9.55 -7.84
C ALA A 77 0.35 -8.22 -7.06
N MET A 78 -0.70 -7.95 -6.29
CA MET A 78 -0.79 -6.77 -5.42
C MET A 78 0.25 -6.80 -4.31
N LEU A 79 0.44 -7.95 -3.66
CA LEU A 79 1.49 -8.14 -2.66
C LEU A 79 2.88 -7.98 -3.27
N ALA A 80 3.16 -8.61 -4.41
CA ALA A 80 4.43 -8.44 -5.11
C ALA A 80 4.69 -6.96 -5.42
N TYR A 81 3.67 -6.25 -5.91
CA TYR A 81 3.77 -4.81 -6.13
C TYR A 81 4.09 -4.06 -4.84
N LEU A 82 3.37 -4.32 -3.73
CA LEU A 82 3.60 -3.72 -2.40
C LEU A 82 5.04 -3.92 -1.91
N PHE A 83 5.58 -5.14 -2.04
CA PHE A 83 6.95 -5.48 -1.62
C PHE A 83 8.04 -4.83 -2.48
N MET A 84 7.73 -4.38 -3.70
CA MET A 84 8.68 -3.66 -4.56
C MET A 84 8.78 -2.16 -4.23
N GLN A 85 7.90 -1.64 -3.37
CA GLN A 85 7.80 -0.20 -3.10
C GLN A 85 8.76 0.24 -1.99
N THR A 86 9.09 1.53 -1.99
CA THR A 86 9.83 2.13 -0.87
C THR A 86 8.90 2.25 0.35
N GLY A 87 9.30 1.62 1.45
CA GLY A 87 8.57 1.61 2.71
C GLY A 87 8.78 0.29 3.43
N SER A 88 7.98 0.06 4.45
CA SER A 88 7.95 -1.19 5.23
C SER A 88 6.61 -1.89 4.98
N PRO A 89 6.58 -2.93 4.14
CA PRO A 89 5.39 -3.77 3.96
C PRO A 89 4.96 -4.41 5.27
N VAL A 90 3.66 -4.39 5.55
CA VAL A 90 3.03 -5.02 6.72
C VAL A 90 1.98 -6.00 6.21
N LEU A 91 2.07 -7.23 6.69
CA LEU A 91 1.16 -8.32 6.34
C LEU A 91 0.29 -8.66 7.54
N LEU A 92 -1.03 -8.69 7.36
CA LEU A 92 -1.94 -9.18 8.38
C LEU A 92 -1.89 -10.71 8.42
N TYR A 93 -1.79 -11.29 9.62
CA TYR A 93 -1.69 -12.75 9.81
C TYR A 93 -2.76 -13.52 9.03
N GLY A 94 -2.36 -14.62 8.40
CA GLY A 94 -3.22 -15.45 7.55
C GLY A 94 -3.24 -15.04 6.08
N THR A 95 -2.84 -13.80 5.73
CA THR A 95 -2.74 -13.36 4.33
C THR A 95 -1.68 -14.13 3.55
N GLU A 96 -0.63 -14.60 4.23
CA GLU A 96 0.40 -15.48 3.68
C GLU A 96 -0.13 -16.85 3.23
N LEU A 97 -1.32 -17.27 3.70
CA LEU A 97 -1.90 -18.58 3.40
C LEU A 97 -2.85 -18.58 2.20
N GLY A 98 -3.34 -17.43 1.74
CA GLY A 98 -4.30 -17.42 0.64
C GLY A 98 -4.82 -16.08 0.27
#